data_AF-A0A6A4M6V1-F1
#
_entry.id   AF-A0A6A4M6V1-F1
#
_cell.length_a   1.000
_cell.length_b   1.000
_cell.length_c   1.000
_cell.angle_alpha   90.00
_cell.angle_beta   90.00
_cell.angle_gamma   90.00
#
_symmetry.space_group_name_H-M   'P 1'
#
loop_
_entity.id
_entity.type
_entity.pdbx_description
1 polymer ?
#
loop_
_entity_poly.entity_id
_entity_poly.type
_entity_poly.pdbx_seq_one_letter_code
_entity_poly.pdbx_strand_id
1 'polypeptide(L)'
;MFTINGNPWWNLILITNVACAGDVQSASIMGSNMTGWQAMTQNWGQNWQSTSYLIGQSLSIQVTTSDGSTVTSYNVAPSNWTFGQTFEGGQYSCSTGGWCDPPGQNFDMAVPAFRQIANLTVGDPTLPLKEMVSTDLVVLFCYLFDRVPCMKIGGIMFTIKGNPRWNLILITNVACAGDVQSASIMGSNMTWWQAMTQNWGQNWQSTNYLTGQSLSIQVTTSDGRTVTSYNVAPSNWTFGQTFEGG
;
A
#
# COMPACT_ATOMS: atom_id res chain seq x y z
N MET A 1 -0.27 -4.18 14.12
CA MET A 1 -1.01 -2.93 14.40
C MET A 1 -2.41 -3.02 13.83
N PHE A 2 -3.38 -2.39 14.48
CA PHE A 2 -4.79 -2.40 14.09
C PHE A 2 -5.34 -0.99 14.00
N THR A 3 -5.66 -0.51 12.80
CA THR A 3 -6.38 0.77 12.63
C THR A 3 -7.86 0.49 12.44
N ILE A 4 -8.69 1.03 13.33
CA ILE A 4 -10.13 0.77 13.37
C ILE A 4 -10.85 1.92 12.67
N ASN A 5 -11.47 1.65 11.53
CA ASN A 5 -12.24 2.60 10.72
C ASN A 5 -13.69 2.11 10.57
N GLY A 6 -14.54 2.96 9.96
CA GLY A 6 -15.90 2.59 9.61
C GLY A 6 -16.96 3.41 10.34
N ASN A 7 -18.07 2.77 10.69
CA ASN A 7 -19.25 3.34 11.32
C ASN A 7 -19.90 2.32 12.29
N PRO A 8 -20.90 2.69 13.12
CA PRO A 8 -21.45 1.83 14.16
C PRO A 8 -21.95 0.44 13.73
N TRP A 9 -22.27 0.26 12.45
CA TRP A 9 -22.82 -0.97 11.89
C TRP A 9 -21.85 -1.69 10.94
N TRP A 10 -20.69 -1.09 10.69
CA TRP A 10 -19.69 -1.61 9.78
C TRP A 10 -18.30 -1.16 10.22
N ASN A 11 -17.52 -2.12 10.70
CA ASN A 11 -16.15 -1.90 11.16
C ASN A 11 -15.21 -2.36 10.06
N LEU A 12 -14.22 -1.54 9.74
CA LEU A 12 -13.13 -1.85 8.83
C LEU A 12 -11.82 -1.75 9.60
N ILE A 13 -11.13 -2.87 9.74
CA ILE A 13 -9.88 -2.96 10.47
C ILE A 13 -8.76 -3.17 9.46
N LEU A 14 -7.87 -2.19 9.40
CA LEU A 14 -6.62 -2.32 8.68
C LEU A 14 -5.63 -3.04 9.60
N ILE A 15 -5.22 -4.24 9.20
CA ILE A 15 -4.21 -5.02 9.89
C ILE A 15 -2.88 -4.77 9.20
N THR A 16 -1.89 -4.28 9.94
CA THR A 16 -0.55 -4.01 9.38
C THR A 16 0.52 -4.56 10.30
N ASN A 17 1.73 -4.72 9.76
CA ASN A 17 2.91 -5.14 10.52
C ASN A 17 2.71 -6.52 11.19
N VAL A 18 2.35 -7.53 10.38
CA VAL A 18 2.29 -8.96 10.79
C VAL A 18 3.64 -9.67 10.66
N ALA A 19 4.73 -8.91 10.51
CA ALA A 19 6.11 -9.40 10.42
C ALA A 19 6.31 -10.50 9.34
N CYS A 20 7.36 -11.32 9.49
CA CYS A 20 7.81 -12.32 8.52
C CYS A 20 6.93 -13.59 8.43
N ALA A 21 5.80 -13.61 9.15
CA ALA A 21 4.85 -14.74 9.18
C ALA A 21 4.03 -14.87 7.87
N GLY A 22 4.22 -13.91 6.96
CA GLY A 22 3.59 -13.85 5.64
C GLY A 22 2.31 -13.02 5.64
N ASP A 23 1.41 -13.32 4.70
CA ASP A 23 0.16 -12.59 4.55
C ASP A 23 -0.86 -12.96 5.64
N VAL A 24 -1.78 -12.05 5.96
CA VAL A 24 -2.92 -12.37 6.81
C VAL A 24 -3.85 -13.33 6.08
N GLN A 25 -3.93 -14.57 6.57
CA GLN A 25 -4.79 -15.61 6.01
C GLN A 25 -6.22 -15.49 6.54
N SER A 26 -6.38 -15.19 7.82
CA SER A 26 -7.69 -14.95 8.42
C SER A 26 -7.60 -14.03 9.62
N ALA A 27 -8.69 -13.35 9.95
CA ALA A 27 -8.77 -12.52 11.13
C ALA A 27 -10.17 -12.58 11.76
N SER A 28 -10.22 -12.49 13.08
CA SER A 28 -11.45 -12.52 13.88
C SER A 28 -11.45 -11.39 14.91
N ILE A 29 -12.64 -10.92 15.26
CA ILE A 29 -12.85 -9.88 16.27
C ILE A 29 -13.84 -10.34 17.33
N MET A 30 -13.64 -9.88 18.56
CA MET A 30 -14.53 -10.14 19.68
C MET A 30 -14.65 -8.87 20.54
N GLY A 31 -15.86 -8.35 20.67
CA GLY A 31 -16.19 -7.30 21.63
C GLY A 31 -16.43 -7.89 23.03
N SER A 32 -16.22 -7.09 24.08
CA SER A 32 -16.42 -7.51 25.47
C SER A 32 -17.83 -8.02 25.79
N ASN A 33 -18.85 -7.66 25.02
CA ASN A 33 -20.22 -8.12 25.22
C ASN A 33 -20.58 -9.32 24.32
N MET A 34 -19.65 -9.81 23.51
CA MET A 34 -19.84 -10.98 22.65
C MET A 34 -19.45 -12.26 23.40
N THR A 35 -20.12 -13.37 23.10
CA THR A 35 -19.86 -14.69 23.71
C THR A 35 -18.83 -15.53 22.95
N GLY A 36 -18.30 -15.02 21.83
CA GLY A 36 -17.32 -15.71 21.03
C GLY A 36 -16.71 -14.84 19.93
N TRP A 37 -15.70 -15.39 19.27
CA TRP A 37 -15.02 -14.78 18.14
C TRP A 37 -15.90 -14.75 16.91
N GLN A 38 -15.95 -13.60 16.24
CA GLN A 38 -16.55 -13.47 14.93
C GLN A 38 -15.46 -13.39 13.87
N ALA A 39 -15.51 -14.29 12.89
CA ALA A 39 -14.67 -14.21 11.71
C ALA A 39 -14.96 -12.92 10.92
N MET A 40 -13.92 -12.19 10.57
CA MET A 40 -14.00 -11.03 9.70
C MET A 40 -13.90 -11.46 8.24
N THR A 41 -14.53 -10.70 7.36
CA THR A 41 -14.40 -10.92 5.90
C THR A 41 -13.30 -10.02 5.35
N GLN A 42 -12.42 -10.55 4.51
CA GLN A 42 -11.46 -9.72 3.79
C GLN A 42 -12.20 -8.85 2.76
N ASN A 43 -11.91 -7.54 2.74
CA ASN A 43 -12.51 -6.61 1.78
C ASN A 43 -11.56 -6.34 0.61
N TRP A 44 -10.46 -5.63 0.86
CA TRP A 44 -9.39 -5.41 -0.14
C TRP A 44 -8.04 -5.21 0.55
N GLY A 45 -7.02 -5.94 0.11
CA GLY A 45 -5.69 -5.93 0.73
C GLY A 45 -5.76 -6.42 2.17
N GLN A 46 -5.11 -5.70 3.10
CA GLN A 46 -5.09 -6.04 4.52
C GLN A 46 -6.26 -5.42 5.33
N ASN A 47 -7.35 -5.06 4.64
CA ASN A 47 -8.56 -4.54 5.29
C ASN A 47 -9.58 -5.66 5.53
N TRP A 48 -9.99 -5.80 6.79
CA TRP A 48 -10.89 -6.83 7.28
C TRP A 48 -12.16 -6.19 7.85
N GLN A 49 -13.33 -6.71 7.48
CA GLN A 49 -14.61 -6.11 7.87
C GLN A 49 -15.43 -6.99 8.81
N SER A 50 -16.18 -6.33 9.70
CA SER A 50 -17.22 -6.94 10.54
C SER A 50 -18.45 -6.04 10.61
N THR A 51 -19.64 -6.63 10.50
CA THR A 51 -20.94 -5.94 10.59
C THR A 51 -21.53 -5.91 12.00
N SER A 52 -20.73 -6.26 13.02
CA SER A 52 -21.21 -6.26 14.41
C SER A 52 -21.20 -4.87 15.02
N TYR A 53 -22.17 -4.61 15.90
CA TYR A 53 -22.17 -3.40 16.70
C TYR A 53 -21.15 -3.52 17.83
N LEU A 54 -20.02 -2.82 17.71
CA LEU A 54 -18.84 -2.95 18.59
C LEU A 54 -18.53 -1.68 19.39
N ILE A 55 -19.27 -0.58 19.15
CA ILE A 55 -19.07 0.68 19.86
C ILE A 55 -19.38 0.51 21.35
N GLY A 56 -18.51 1.06 22.20
CA GLY A 56 -18.63 0.99 23.66
C GLY A 56 -18.10 -0.31 24.28
N GLN A 57 -17.53 -1.21 23.47
CA GLN A 57 -16.95 -2.47 23.91
C GLN A 57 -15.44 -2.44 23.75
N SER A 58 -14.70 -3.07 24.68
CA SER A 58 -13.29 -3.33 24.41
C SER A 58 -13.18 -4.41 23.32
N LEU A 59 -12.19 -4.29 22.45
CA LEU A 59 -12.05 -5.16 21.29
C LEU A 59 -10.85 -6.06 21.46
N SER A 60 -11.05 -7.34 21.24
CA SER A 60 -10.00 -8.33 21.08
C SER A 60 -9.93 -8.72 19.61
N ILE A 61 -8.72 -8.89 19.08
CA ILE A 61 -8.48 -9.23 17.67
C ILE A 61 -7.56 -10.45 17.62
N GLN A 62 -7.97 -11.46 16.87
CA GLN A 62 -7.17 -12.64 16.57
C GLN A 62 -6.81 -12.62 15.09
N VAL A 63 -5.56 -12.88 14.78
CA VAL A 63 -5.04 -12.91 13.42
C VAL A 63 -4.34 -14.24 13.22
N THR A 64 -4.51 -14.83 12.05
CA THR A 64 -3.78 -16.02 11.60
C THR A 64 -3.09 -15.69 10.29
N THR A 65 -1.79 -15.95 10.21
CA THR A 65 -0.94 -15.68 9.04
C THR A 65 -0.75 -16.93 8.19
N SER A 66 -0.22 -16.76 6.98
CA SER A 66 -0.03 -17.84 6.01
C SER A 66 0.93 -18.96 6.46
N ASP A 67 1.82 -18.68 7.42
CA ASP A 67 2.66 -19.69 8.07
C ASP A 67 1.90 -20.57 9.11
N GLY A 68 0.60 -20.32 9.29
CA GLY A 68 -0.27 -21.03 10.23
C GLY A 68 -0.17 -20.53 11.68
N SER A 69 0.70 -19.55 11.96
CA SER A 69 0.81 -18.97 13.29
C SER A 69 -0.41 -18.08 13.57
N THR A 70 -0.85 -18.06 14.83
CA THR A 70 -2.02 -17.28 15.26
C THR A 70 -1.67 -16.45 16.48
N VAL A 71 -1.83 -15.14 16.38
CA VAL A 71 -1.63 -14.21 17.49
C VAL A 71 -2.98 -13.65 17.92
N THR A 72 -3.24 -13.74 19.23
CA THR A 72 -4.45 -13.20 19.85
C THR A 72 -4.12 -11.99 20.69
N SER A 73 -4.72 -10.85 20.35
CA SER A 73 -4.57 -9.57 21.05
C SER A 73 -5.84 -9.28 21.85
N TYR A 74 -5.81 -9.52 23.15
CA TYR A 74 -6.97 -9.29 24.02
C TYR A 74 -7.10 -7.82 24.43
N ASN A 75 -8.32 -7.29 24.36
CA ASN A 75 -8.66 -5.91 24.77
C ASN A 75 -7.71 -4.84 24.19
N VAL A 76 -7.27 -5.04 22.94
CA VAL A 76 -6.30 -4.18 22.24
C VAL A 76 -6.84 -2.76 22.03
N ALA A 77 -8.16 -2.63 21.86
CA ALA A 77 -8.84 -1.34 21.90
C ALA A 77 -9.69 -1.24 23.18
N PRO A 78 -9.55 -0.18 23.99
CA PRO A 78 -10.35 0.04 25.20
C PRO A 78 -11.78 0.43 24.84
N SER A 79 -12.76 0.25 25.73
CA SER A 79 -14.20 0.47 25.44
C SER A 79 -14.58 1.87 24.95
N ASN A 80 -13.73 2.87 25.17
CA ASN A 80 -13.89 4.25 24.71
C ASN A 80 -13.15 4.55 23.38
N TRP A 81 -12.75 3.52 22.62
CA TRP A 81 -12.15 3.69 21.30
C TRP A 81 -13.08 4.43 20.33
N THR A 82 -12.49 5.11 19.34
CA THR A 82 -13.18 5.83 18.27
C THR A 82 -12.60 5.47 16.91
N PHE A 83 -13.39 5.63 15.84
CA PHE A 83 -12.92 5.36 14.49
C PHE A 83 -11.78 6.30 14.07
N GLY A 84 -10.84 5.78 13.30
CA GLY A 84 -9.60 6.45 12.89
C GLY A 84 -8.41 6.20 13.83
N GLN A 85 -8.62 5.53 14.97
CA GLN A 85 -7.54 5.22 15.92
C GLN A 85 -6.77 3.95 15.54
N THR A 86 -5.50 3.90 15.94
CA THR A 86 -4.60 2.75 15.75
C THR A 86 -4.15 2.20 17.09
N PHE A 87 -4.18 0.87 17.23
CA PHE A 87 -3.82 0.14 18.44
C PHE A 87 -2.73 -0.90 18.15
N GLU A 88 -1.85 -1.11 19.12
CA GLU A 88 -0.77 -2.10 19.04
C GLU A 88 -1.20 -3.41 19.71
N GLY A 89 -1.16 -4.50 18.94
CA GLY A 89 -1.49 -5.83 19.40
C GLY A 89 -0.26 -6.69 19.74
N GLY A 90 -0.53 -7.95 20.03
CA GLY A 90 0.49 -8.97 20.15
C GLY A 90 1.38 -9.05 18.90
N GLN A 91 2.65 -9.37 19.12
CA GLN A 91 3.65 -9.42 18.07
C GLN A 91 3.88 -10.87 17.61
N TYR A 92 4.05 -11.07 16.31
CA TYR A 92 4.61 -12.30 15.77
C TYR A 92 6.13 -12.27 15.97
N SER A 93 6.69 -13.27 16.65
CA SER A 93 8.14 -13.37 16.87
C SER A 93 8.80 -14.08 15.69
N CYS A 94 9.61 -13.36 14.93
CA CYS A 94 10.31 -13.92 13.76
C CYS A 94 11.82 -14.12 13.96
N SER A 95 12.38 -13.86 15.15
CA SER A 95 13.84 -13.90 15.30
C SER A 95 14.36 -15.25 15.78
N THR A 96 15.23 -15.86 14.99
CA THR A 96 16.24 -16.80 15.52
C THR A 96 17.58 -16.11 15.79
N GLY A 97 17.67 -14.78 15.58
CA GLY A 97 18.85 -13.97 15.89
C GLY A 97 19.74 -13.68 14.67
N GLY A 98 19.19 -13.71 13.45
CA GLY A 98 19.89 -13.47 12.20
C GLY A 98 20.04 -11.99 11.84
N TRP A 99 21.04 -11.67 11.00
CA TRP A 99 21.36 -10.30 10.57
C TRP A 99 20.25 -9.62 9.73
N CYS A 100 19.34 -10.42 9.15
CA CYS A 100 18.17 -9.98 8.39
C CYS A 100 16.87 -9.93 9.19
N ASP A 101 16.89 -10.28 10.48
CA ASP A 101 15.67 -10.28 11.29
C ASP A 101 15.15 -8.84 11.47
N PRO A 102 13.83 -8.64 11.67
CA PRO A 102 13.29 -7.35 12.07
C PRO A 102 14.12 -6.73 13.21
N PRO A 103 14.46 -5.44 13.15
CA PRO A 103 13.85 -4.37 12.35
C PRO A 103 14.44 -4.13 10.94
N GLY A 104 15.11 -5.12 10.34
CA GLY A 104 15.64 -5.01 8.97
C GLY A 104 14.58 -4.68 7.90
N GLN A 105 14.98 -3.90 6.88
CA GLN A 105 14.14 -3.66 5.69
C GLN A 105 14.11 -4.91 4.82
N ASN A 106 12.93 -5.26 4.30
CA ASN A 106 12.73 -6.47 3.49
C ASN A 106 12.19 -6.11 2.10
N PHE A 107 12.64 -6.83 1.08
CA PHE A 107 12.11 -6.76 -0.28
C PHE A 107 11.37 -8.05 -0.63
N ASP A 108 10.12 -7.92 -1.05
CA ASP A 108 9.43 -8.98 -1.76
C ASP A 108 9.68 -8.79 -3.27
N MET A 109 10.54 -9.62 -3.83
CA MET A 109 11.00 -9.49 -5.20
C MET A 109 10.29 -10.49 -6.11
N ALA A 110 9.88 -10.02 -7.28
CA ALA A 110 9.43 -10.93 -8.33
C ALA A 110 10.54 -11.94 -8.68
N VAL A 111 10.17 -13.21 -8.85
CA VAL A 111 11.07 -14.31 -9.23
C VAL A 111 12.11 -13.94 -10.32
N PRO A 112 11.77 -13.26 -11.43
CA PRO A 112 12.77 -12.88 -12.43
C PRO A 112 13.83 -11.90 -11.92
N ALA A 113 13.47 -10.96 -11.04
CA ALA A 113 14.42 -10.03 -10.43
C ALA A 113 15.32 -10.75 -9.42
N PHE A 114 14.72 -11.60 -8.58
CA PHE A 114 15.44 -12.42 -7.61
C PHE A 114 16.51 -13.31 -8.28
N ARG A 115 16.17 -13.97 -9.40
CA ARG A 115 17.10 -14.83 -10.15
C ARG A 115 18.31 -14.08 -10.70
N GLN A 116 18.16 -12.81 -11.08
CA GLN A 116 19.30 -12.02 -11.56
C GLN A 116 20.32 -11.78 -10.45
N ILE A 117 19.86 -11.55 -9.23
CA ILE A 117 20.73 -11.36 -8.06
C ILE A 117 21.34 -12.71 -7.64
N ALA A 118 20.53 -13.76 -7.55
CA ALA A 118 21.00 -15.09 -7.14
C ALA A 118 22.05 -15.69 -8.10
N ASN A 119 21.94 -15.41 -9.41
CA ASN A 119 22.94 -15.85 -10.38
C ASN A 119 24.29 -15.10 -10.25
N LEU A 120 24.30 -13.87 -9.72
CA LEU A 120 25.54 -13.12 -9.45
C LEU A 120 26.33 -13.73 -8.28
N THR A 121 25.67 -14.43 -7.36
CA THR A 121 26.28 -15.04 -6.16
C THR A 121 26.96 -16.39 -6.44
N VAL A 122 26.93 -16.90 -7.67
CA VAL A 122 27.53 -18.19 -8.10
C VAL A 122 29.09 -18.18 -8.05
N GLY A 123 29.69 -17.13 -7.50
CA GLY A 123 31.09 -17.11 -7.08
C GLY A 123 31.34 -17.57 -5.62
N ASP A 124 30.30 -17.78 -4.81
CA ASP A 124 30.42 -18.35 -3.46
C ASP A 124 30.21 -19.88 -3.51
N PRO A 125 31.26 -20.69 -3.23
CA PRO A 125 31.20 -22.14 -3.33
C PRO A 125 30.33 -22.83 -2.26
N THR A 126 29.71 -22.08 -1.33
CA THR A 126 28.94 -22.64 -0.21
C THR A 126 27.44 -22.81 -0.49
N LEU A 127 26.90 -22.24 -1.57
CA LEU A 127 25.46 -22.27 -1.87
C LEU A 127 25.15 -23.06 -3.16
N PRO A 128 24.87 -24.37 -3.08
CA PRO A 128 24.45 -25.13 -4.24
C PRO A 128 23.03 -24.72 -4.69
N LEU A 129 22.92 -24.30 -5.96
CA LEU A 129 21.69 -23.93 -6.68
C LEU A 129 20.52 -24.93 -6.56
N LYS A 130 20.76 -26.18 -6.15
CA LYS A 130 19.74 -27.24 -6.12
C LYS A 130 18.75 -27.12 -4.96
N GLU A 131 19.05 -26.36 -3.91
CA GLU A 131 18.12 -26.17 -2.78
C GLU A 131 17.24 -24.91 -2.92
N MET A 132 17.61 -23.97 -3.78
CA MET A 132 16.92 -22.67 -3.92
C MET A 132 15.70 -22.69 -4.83
N VAL A 133 15.44 -23.81 -5.51
CA VAL A 133 14.27 -23.99 -6.40
C VAL A 133 13.48 -25.22 -5.97
N SER A 134 13.37 -25.44 -4.66
CA SER A 134 12.19 -26.09 -4.13
C SER A 134 11.07 -25.07 -4.14
N THR A 135 9.94 -25.40 -4.76
CA THR A 135 8.79 -24.52 -5.02
C THR A 135 8.11 -23.97 -3.77
N ASP A 136 8.59 -24.32 -2.57
CA ASP A 136 8.04 -23.93 -1.27
C ASP A 136 9.12 -23.42 -0.28
N LEU A 137 10.32 -23.06 -0.77
CA LEU A 137 11.39 -22.53 0.07
C LEU A 137 11.44 -20.99 0.03
N VAL A 138 11.15 -20.35 1.17
CA VAL A 138 11.42 -18.92 1.39
C VAL A 138 12.94 -18.76 1.56
N VAL A 139 13.62 -18.34 0.51
CA VAL A 139 15.07 -18.07 0.55
C VAL A 139 15.29 -16.63 0.99
N LEU A 140 15.67 -16.45 2.25
CA LEU A 140 16.08 -15.16 2.81
C LEU A 140 17.56 -14.91 2.48
N PHE A 141 17.83 -13.81 1.80
CA PHE A 141 19.19 -13.34 1.56
C PHE A 141 19.37 -11.94 2.13
N CYS A 142 20.49 -11.71 2.84
CA CYS A 142 20.87 -10.38 3.28
C CYS A 142 21.66 -9.66 2.18
N TYR A 143 21.16 -8.52 1.73
CA TYR A 143 21.83 -7.66 0.77
C TYR A 143 21.89 -6.23 1.26
N LEU A 144 22.98 -5.54 0.91
CA LEU A 144 23.03 -4.08 0.97
C LEU A 144 22.32 -3.54 -0.27
N PHE A 145 21.49 -2.53 -0.08
CA PHE A 145 20.79 -1.84 -1.16
C PHE A 145 20.90 -0.34 -0.96
N ASP A 146 20.83 0.38 -2.07
CA ASP A 146 20.71 1.82 -2.09
C ASP A 146 19.67 2.22 -3.14
N ARG A 147 19.01 3.36 -2.96
CA ARG A 147 18.11 3.88 -3.98
C ARG A 147 18.93 4.42 -5.14
N VAL A 148 18.61 3.98 -6.35
CA VAL A 148 19.23 4.47 -7.58
C VAL A 148 18.20 5.22 -8.43
N PRO A 149 18.62 6.25 -9.19
CA PRO A 149 17.73 6.95 -10.10
C PRO A 149 17.06 5.99 -11.10
N CYS A 150 15.73 6.06 -11.20
CA CYS A 150 14.93 5.33 -12.17
C CYS A 150 15.21 5.83 -13.59
N MET A 151 15.74 4.97 -14.45
CA MET A 151 15.83 5.25 -15.89
C MET A 151 14.54 4.78 -16.57
N LYS A 152 13.81 5.71 -17.19
CA LYS A 152 12.56 5.45 -17.91
C LYS A 152 12.64 5.99 -19.35
N ILE A 153 11.87 5.40 -20.24
CA ILE A 153 11.71 5.83 -21.63
C ILE A 153 10.34 6.50 -21.76
N GLY A 154 10.28 7.64 -22.45
CA GLY A 154 9.06 8.45 -22.59
C GLY A 154 8.85 9.40 -21.40
N GLY A 155 7.74 10.14 -21.44
CA GLY A 155 7.29 11.05 -20.40
C GLY A 155 6.50 10.37 -19.29
N ILE A 156 6.09 11.18 -18.32
CA ILE A 156 5.18 10.80 -17.25
C ILE A 156 3.82 10.45 -17.87
N MET A 157 3.27 9.33 -17.45
CA MET A 157 1.99 8.82 -17.93
C MET A 157 0.89 9.14 -16.93
N PHE A 158 -0.16 9.82 -17.39
CA PHE A 158 -1.33 10.24 -16.63
C PHE A 158 -2.56 9.49 -17.12
N THR A 159 -2.99 8.46 -16.38
CA THR A 159 -4.26 7.77 -16.67
C THR A 159 -5.39 8.40 -15.89
N ILE A 160 -6.39 8.94 -16.58
CA ILE A 160 -7.54 9.62 -15.97
C ILE A 160 -8.66 8.61 -15.74
N LYS A 161 -9.09 8.43 -14.50
CA LYS A 161 -10.20 7.54 -14.10
C LYS A 161 -11.22 8.31 -13.25
N GLY A 162 -12.34 7.66 -12.94
CA GLY A 162 -13.37 8.21 -12.07
C GLY A 162 -14.61 8.69 -12.82
N ASN A 163 -15.15 9.83 -12.40
CA ASN A 163 -16.36 10.44 -12.93
C ASN A 163 -16.29 11.98 -12.83
N PRO A 164 -17.22 12.75 -13.44
CA PRO A 164 -17.10 14.22 -13.53
C PRO A 164 -17.00 14.99 -12.20
N ARG A 165 -17.37 14.38 -11.06
CA ARG A 165 -17.23 14.98 -9.73
C ARG A 165 -16.13 14.34 -8.87
N TRP A 166 -15.43 13.35 -9.42
CA TRP A 166 -14.35 12.66 -8.75
C TRP A 166 -13.36 12.14 -9.79
N ASN A 167 -12.27 12.88 -9.97
CA ASN A 167 -11.20 12.54 -10.91
C ASN A 167 -10.10 11.82 -10.16
N LEU A 168 -9.69 10.67 -10.68
CA LEU A 168 -8.59 9.86 -10.15
C LEU A 168 -7.50 9.77 -11.20
N ILE A 169 -6.35 10.38 -10.94
CA ILE A 169 -5.21 10.39 -11.84
C ILE A 169 -4.18 9.38 -11.35
N LEU A 170 -3.96 8.32 -12.11
CA LEU A 170 -2.83 7.42 -11.89
C LEU A 170 -1.59 8.02 -12.56
N ILE A 171 -0.56 8.31 -11.76
CA ILE A 171 0.71 8.86 -12.22
C ILE A 171 1.73 7.72 -12.29
N THR A 172 2.29 7.47 -13.49
CA THR A 172 3.25 6.40 -13.73
C THR A 172 4.39 6.88 -14.64
N ASN A 173 5.40 6.02 -14.83
CA ASN A 173 6.56 6.31 -15.66
C ASN A 173 7.39 7.54 -15.22
N VAL A 174 7.42 7.81 -13.91
CA VAL A 174 8.24 8.89 -13.33
C VAL A 174 9.70 8.42 -13.23
N ALA A 175 10.61 9.17 -13.85
CA ALA A 175 12.05 8.89 -13.86
C ALA A 175 12.77 9.51 -12.64
N CYS A 176 14.08 9.33 -12.58
CA CYS A 176 14.95 9.88 -11.54
C CYS A 176 14.56 9.39 -10.13
N ALA A 177 14.16 10.29 -9.23
CA ALA A 177 13.72 9.89 -7.88
C ALA A 177 12.57 8.87 -7.93
N GLY A 178 11.67 9.00 -8.91
CA GLY A 178 10.60 8.05 -9.20
C GLY A 178 9.43 8.10 -8.21
N ASP A 179 9.66 8.52 -6.97
CA ASP A 179 8.64 8.69 -5.95
C ASP A 179 8.02 10.10 -5.99
N VAL A 180 6.72 10.13 -6.31
CA VAL A 180 5.91 11.34 -6.33
C VAL A 180 5.54 11.72 -4.89
N GLN A 181 5.92 12.92 -4.48
CA GLN A 181 5.65 13.47 -3.16
C GLN A 181 4.37 14.33 -3.13
N SER A 182 4.11 15.07 -4.20
CA SER A 182 2.87 15.84 -4.35
C SER A 182 2.50 16.00 -5.82
N ALA A 183 1.20 16.17 -6.07
CA ALA A 183 0.68 16.44 -7.41
C ALA A 183 -0.44 17.47 -7.35
N SER A 184 -0.51 18.30 -8.39
CA SER A 184 -1.54 19.33 -8.55
C SER A 184 -2.15 19.28 -9.94
N ILE A 185 -3.40 19.73 -10.07
CA ILE A 185 -4.14 19.73 -11.32
C ILE A 185 -4.80 21.09 -11.57
N MET A 186 -4.89 21.49 -12.83
CA MET A 186 -5.53 22.72 -13.26
C MET A 186 -6.30 22.47 -14.56
N GLY A 187 -7.60 22.75 -14.55
CA GLY A 187 -8.42 22.77 -15.77
C GLY A 187 -8.30 24.11 -16.51
N SER A 188 -8.61 24.16 -17.80
CA SER A 188 -8.55 25.41 -18.59
C SER A 188 -9.43 26.54 -18.08
N ASN A 189 -10.51 26.23 -17.35
CA ASN A 189 -11.39 27.25 -16.75
C ASN A 189 -10.92 27.69 -15.35
N MET A 190 -9.81 27.15 -14.84
CA MET A 190 -9.23 27.47 -13.54
C MET A 190 -8.04 28.40 -13.71
N THR A 191 -7.86 29.33 -12.75
CA THR A 191 -6.72 30.27 -12.70
C THR A 191 -5.70 29.91 -11.62
N TRP A 192 -5.86 28.76 -10.97
CA TRP A 192 -5.06 28.32 -9.83
C TRP A 192 -4.80 26.81 -9.92
N TRP A 193 -3.70 26.36 -9.33
CA TRP A 193 -3.35 24.96 -9.21
C TRP A 193 -4.02 24.33 -8.00
N GLN A 194 -4.81 23.28 -8.22
CA GLN A 194 -5.37 22.50 -7.13
C GLN A 194 -4.45 21.37 -6.71
N ALA A 195 -4.00 21.41 -5.46
CA ALA A 195 -3.35 20.26 -4.84
C ALA A 195 -4.31 19.06 -4.83
N MET A 196 -3.86 17.93 -5.38
CA MET A 196 -4.58 16.67 -5.34
C MET A 196 -4.28 15.94 -4.03
N THR A 197 -5.24 15.15 -3.55
CA THR A 197 -5.03 14.28 -2.39
C THR A 197 -4.50 12.94 -2.88
N GLN A 198 -3.44 12.42 -2.25
CA GLN A 198 -2.99 11.07 -2.52
C GLN A 198 -4.02 10.06 -2.01
N ASN A 199 -4.49 9.20 -2.91
CA ASN A 199 -5.25 8.00 -2.62
C ASN A 199 -4.29 6.79 -2.69
N TRP A 200 -4.77 5.57 -2.43
CA TRP A 200 -3.95 4.37 -2.35
C TRP A 200 -3.00 4.20 -3.54
N GLY A 201 -1.71 3.99 -3.25
CA GLY A 201 -0.65 3.89 -4.25
C GLY A 201 -0.32 5.22 -4.92
N GLN A 202 -0.22 5.22 -6.24
CA GLN A 202 0.07 6.41 -7.06
C GLN A 202 -1.19 6.99 -7.72
N ASN A 203 -2.33 6.83 -7.06
CA ASN A 203 -3.59 7.42 -7.49
C ASN A 203 -3.79 8.74 -6.77
N TRP A 204 -4.02 9.82 -7.50
CA TRP A 204 -4.19 11.17 -6.98
C TRP A 204 -5.58 11.68 -7.31
N GLN A 205 -6.31 12.21 -6.33
CA GLN A 205 -7.71 12.56 -6.50
C GLN A 205 -7.99 14.07 -6.45
N SER A 206 -8.97 14.50 -7.25
CA SER A 206 -9.57 15.84 -7.23
C SER A 206 -11.10 15.73 -7.37
N THR A 207 -11.84 16.56 -6.63
CA THR A 207 -13.31 16.62 -6.68
C THR A 207 -13.84 17.76 -7.56
N ASN A 208 -12.95 18.49 -8.27
CA ASN A 208 -13.38 19.55 -9.17
C ASN A 208 -14.05 18.99 -10.42
N TYR A 209 -14.99 19.75 -10.98
CA TYR A 209 -15.58 19.42 -12.27
C TYR A 209 -14.60 19.78 -13.39
N LEU A 210 -13.94 18.76 -13.96
CA LEU A 210 -12.85 18.93 -14.94
C LEU A 210 -13.22 18.41 -16.34
N THR A 211 -14.34 17.70 -16.47
CA THR A 211 -14.83 17.19 -17.76
C THR A 211 -15.10 18.35 -18.72
N GLY A 212 -14.68 18.20 -19.98
CA GLY A 212 -14.81 19.25 -20.99
C GLY A 212 -13.72 20.33 -20.93
N GLN A 213 -12.76 20.22 -20.00
CA GLN A 213 -11.62 21.14 -19.89
C GLN A 213 -10.33 20.43 -20.26
N SER A 214 -9.41 21.12 -20.93
CA SER A 214 -8.02 20.65 -21.00
C SER A 214 -7.41 20.62 -19.59
N LEU A 215 -6.57 19.63 -19.32
CA LEU A 215 -5.97 19.45 -17.99
C LEU A 215 -4.47 19.70 -18.07
N SER A 216 -3.98 20.50 -17.13
CA SER A 216 -2.56 20.63 -16.82
C SER A 216 -2.29 19.93 -15.49
N ILE A 217 -1.17 19.22 -15.40
CA ILE A 217 -0.81 18.44 -14.21
C ILE A 217 0.62 18.80 -13.81
N GLN A 218 0.83 19.04 -12.52
CA GLN A 218 2.12 19.31 -11.93
C GLN A 218 2.47 18.17 -10.97
N VAL A 219 3.71 17.71 -11.04
CA VAL A 219 4.21 16.58 -10.25
C VAL A 219 5.51 16.99 -9.57
N THR A 220 5.59 16.80 -8.25
CA THR A 220 6.81 17.04 -7.47
C THR A 220 7.33 15.73 -6.90
N THR A 221 8.59 15.42 -7.16
CA THR A 221 9.27 14.21 -6.69
C THR A 221 10.02 14.42 -5.38
N SER A 222 10.45 13.34 -4.71
CA SER A 222 11.13 13.42 -3.40
C SER A 222 12.46 14.18 -3.41
N ASP A 223 13.10 14.34 -4.56
CA ASP A 223 14.28 15.18 -4.76
C ASP A 223 13.95 16.67 -4.85
N GLY A 224 12.68 17.06 -4.64
CA GLY A 224 12.19 18.43 -4.63
C GLY A 224 11.99 19.04 -6.02
N ARG A 225 12.17 18.26 -7.10
CA ARG A 225 11.96 18.74 -8.47
C ARG A 225 10.49 18.70 -8.83
N THR A 226 10.03 19.75 -9.51
CA THR A 226 8.65 19.87 -9.99
C THR A 226 8.62 19.92 -11.51
N VAL A 227 7.86 19.02 -12.13
CA VAL A 227 7.59 18.99 -13.57
C VAL A 227 6.15 19.42 -13.81
N THR A 228 5.93 20.26 -14.83
CA THR A 228 4.59 20.79 -15.15
C THR A 228 4.23 20.44 -16.60
N SER A 229 3.21 19.61 -16.75
CA SER A 229 2.67 19.15 -18.03
C SER A 229 1.43 19.96 -18.37
N TYR A 230 1.60 21.02 -19.17
CA TYR A 230 0.50 21.91 -19.56
C TYR A 230 -0.39 21.27 -20.64
N ASN A 231 -1.70 21.35 -20.45
CA ASN A 231 -2.73 20.84 -21.38
C ASN A 231 -2.45 19.40 -21.86
N VAL A 232 -1.90 18.55 -20.97
CA VAL A 232 -1.53 17.17 -21.26
C VAL A 232 -2.71 16.32 -21.71
N ALA A 233 -3.91 16.61 -21.19
CA ALA A 233 -5.16 16.05 -21.69
C ALA A 233 -5.96 17.15 -22.41
N PRO A 234 -6.39 16.94 -23.67
CA PRO A 234 -7.21 17.90 -24.43
C PRO A 234 -8.66 17.90 -23.91
N SER A 235 -9.43 18.97 -24.14
CA SER A 235 -10.78 19.14 -23.57
C SER A 235 -11.80 18.03 -23.90
N ASN A 236 -11.54 17.23 -24.93
CA ASN A 236 -12.35 16.07 -25.32
C ASN A 236 -11.88 14.74 -24.69
N TRP A 237 -11.03 14.77 -23.66
CA TRP A 237 -10.63 13.58 -22.93
C TRP A 237 -11.83 12.85 -22.30
N THR A 238 -11.70 11.54 -22.14
CA THR A 238 -12.68 10.67 -21.46
C THR A 238 -12.01 9.80 -20.40
N PHE A 239 -12.80 9.33 -19.44
CA PHE A 239 -12.29 8.43 -18.39
C PHE A 239 -11.80 7.10 -18.99
N GLY A 240 -10.67 6.62 -18.49
CA GLY A 240 -9.95 5.44 -18.96
C GLY A 240 -8.76 5.76 -19.88
N GLN A 241 -8.64 7.00 -20.37
CA GLN A 241 -7.56 7.39 -21.26
C GLN A 241 -6.25 7.69 -20.50
N THR A 242 -5.13 7.51 -21.20
CA THR A 242 -3.79 7.81 -20.70
C THR A 242 -3.13 8.84 -21.61
N PHE A 243 -2.48 9.83 -20.99
CA PHE A 243 -1.78 10.91 -21.68
C PHE A 243 -0.33 10.98 -21.21
N GLU A 244 0.58 11.24 -22.13
CA GLU A 244 2.00 11.41 -21.85
C GLU A 244 2.32 12.89 -21.71
N GLY A 245 3.02 13.27 -20.64
CA GLY A 245 3.54 14.62 -20.45
C GLY A 245 4.84 14.62 -19.67
N GLY A 246 5.59 15.71 -19.73
CA GLY A 246 6.91 15.82 -19.11
C GLY A 246 7.69 16.96 -19.70
#